data_AF-X1QQN2-F1
#
_entry.id   AF-X1QQN2-F1
#
_cell.length_a   1.000
_cell.length_b   1.000
_cell.length_c   1.000
_cell.angle_alpha   90.00
_cell.angle_beta   90.00
_cell.angle_gamma   90.00
#
_symmetry.space_group_name_H-M   'P 1'
#
loop_
_entity.id
_entity.type
_entity.pdbx_description
1 polymer ?
#
loop_
_entity_poly.entity_id
_entity_poly.type
_entity_poly.pdbx_seq_one_letter_code
_entity_poly.pdbx_strand_id
1 'polypeptide(L)'
;MKMYTYKLFLLQAVILIFALPFHGCGQEGKGEQLEESWLSLSLADKGTLILQSADYTVWGCSPVYDDEGKVHVFFSRWPKEGGSWLVNSEIAHAVADHPKGPYKVLGTILSGRGEGYWDANSI
;
A
#
# COMPACT_ATOMS: atom_id res chain seq x y z
N MET A 1 39.56 49.02 10.98
CA MET A 1 39.28 48.86 9.54
C MET A 1 39.25 47.41 9.06
N LYS A 2 40.13 46.51 9.54
CA LYS A 2 40.14 45.07 9.15
C LYS A 2 38.86 44.28 9.51
N MET A 3 38.20 44.61 10.63
CA MET A 3 37.03 43.86 11.14
C MET A 3 35.75 43.99 10.29
N TYR A 4 35.54 45.14 9.63
CA TYR A 4 34.41 45.33 8.71
C TYR A 4 34.64 44.62 7.37
N THR A 5 35.90 44.53 6.94
CA THR A 5 36.29 43.80 5.73
C THR A 5 35.97 42.31 5.85
N TYR A 6 36.20 41.69 7.00
CA TYR A 6 35.82 40.28 7.23
C TYR A 6 34.31 40.06 7.24
N LYS A 7 33.52 40.96 7.84
CA LYS A 7 32.04 40.87 7.80
C LYS A 7 31.48 41.04 6.39
N LEU A 8 32.07 41.93 5.59
CA LEU A 8 31.65 42.14 4.20
C LEU A 8 32.02 40.94 3.29
N PHE A 9 33.19 40.33 3.51
CA PHE A 9 33.61 39.10 2.83
C PHE A 9 32.78 37.87 3.24
N LEU A 10 32.46 37.72 4.53
CA LEU A 10 31.56 36.66 5.01
C LEU A 10 30.15 36.81 4.44
N LEU A 11 29.63 38.04 4.36
CA LEU A 11 28.31 38.31 3.78
C LEU A 11 28.28 38.04 2.26
N GLN A 12 29.34 38.40 1.52
CA GLN A 12 29.46 38.07 0.09
C GLN A 12 29.61 36.57 -0.16
N ALA A 13 30.34 35.83 0.69
CA ALA A 13 30.49 34.39 0.58
C ALA A 13 29.18 33.62 0.85
N VAL A 14 28.33 34.10 1.77
CA VAL A 14 27.02 33.49 2.05
C VAL A 14 26.05 33.70 0.88
N ILE A 15 26.05 34.88 0.25
CA ILE A 15 25.20 35.16 -0.92
C ILE A 15 25.57 34.29 -2.12
N LEU A 16 26.86 33.97 -2.31
CA LEU A 16 27.33 33.06 -3.35
C LEU A 16 26.92 31.59 -3.13
N ILE A 17 26.75 31.17 -1.87
CA ILE A 17 26.27 29.82 -1.53
C ILE A 17 24.76 29.68 -1.80
N PHE A 18 23.98 30.74 -1.60
CA PHE A 18 22.53 30.76 -1.89
C PHE A 18 22.20 31.06 -3.36
N ALA A 19 23.14 31.63 -4.14
CA ALA A 19 22.94 31.98 -5.55
C ALA A 19 23.38 30.89 -6.52
N LEU A 20 23.91 29.76 -6.06
CA LEU A 20 24.07 28.58 -6.93
C LEU A 20 22.66 28.08 -7.23
N PRO A 21 22.16 28.21 -8.48
CA PRO A 21 20.95 27.49 -8.85
C PRO A 21 21.28 26.02 -8.62
N PHE A 22 20.59 25.40 -7.65
CA PHE A 22 20.39 23.96 -7.65
C PHE A 22 19.73 23.64 -8.99
N HIS A 23 20.53 23.50 -10.04
CA HIS A 23 20.27 22.60 -11.13
C HIS A 23 20.40 21.21 -10.51
N GLY A 24 19.48 20.90 -9.60
CA GLY A 24 19.08 19.54 -9.37
C GLY A 24 18.74 19.04 -10.76
N CYS A 25 19.59 18.16 -11.27
CA CYS A 25 19.26 17.31 -12.38
C CYS A 25 18.14 16.37 -11.88
N GLY A 26 16.96 16.95 -11.61
CA GLY A 26 15.72 16.23 -11.73
C GLY A 26 15.56 16.03 -13.22
N GLN A 27 16.18 14.98 -13.75
CA GLN A 27 15.67 14.40 -14.97
C GLN A 27 14.27 13.94 -14.60
N GLU A 28 13.27 14.74 -14.98
CA GLU A 28 11.94 14.23 -15.23
C GLU A 28 12.14 13.23 -16.37
N GLY A 29 12.44 11.98 -15.98
CA GLY A 29 12.52 10.89 -16.91
C GLY A 29 11.21 10.92 -17.68
N LYS A 30 11.28 11.13 -18.99
CA LYS A 30 10.15 10.86 -19.88
C LYS A 30 9.79 9.42 -19.62
N GLY A 31 8.78 9.17 -18.78
CA GLY A 31 8.28 7.83 -18.53
C GLY A 31 7.94 7.26 -19.89
N GLU A 32 8.67 6.23 -20.32
CA GLU A 32 8.23 5.47 -21.48
C GLU A 32 6.81 5.00 -21.17
N GLN A 33 5.88 5.41 -22.01
CA GLN A 33 4.51 4.94 -21.90
C GLN A 33 4.53 3.47 -22.28
N LEU A 34 4.52 2.61 -21.26
CA LEU A 34 4.51 1.17 -21.42
C LEU A 34 3.19 0.80 -22.12
N GLU A 35 3.29 0.11 -23.24
CA GLU A 35 2.13 -0.45 -23.94
C GLU A 35 1.50 -1.53 -23.06
N GLU A 36 0.27 -1.28 -22.61
CA GLU A 36 -0.51 -2.22 -21.80
C GLU A 36 -0.81 -3.50 -22.60
N SER A 37 -0.74 -4.66 -21.94
CA SER A 37 -1.07 -5.92 -22.61
C SER A 37 -2.56 -5.96 -22.98
N TRP A 38 -2.88 -6.64 -24.09
CA TRP A 38 -4.28 -6.86 -24.48
C TRP A 38 -5.09 -7.54 -23.36
N LEU A 39 -4.44 -8.38 -22.53
CA LEU A 39 -5.07 -9.05 -21.40
C LEU A 39 -5.48 -8.05 -20.32
N SER A 40 -4.57 -7.14 -19.94
CA SER A 40 -4.84 -6.05 -19.00
C SER A 40 -6.05 -5.22 -19.44
N LEU A 41 -6.03 -4.77 -20.69
CA LEU A 41 -7.12 -3.99 -21.29
C LEU A 41 -8.43 -4.77 -21.34
N SER A 42 -8.37 -6.07 -21.62
CA SER A 42 -9.57 -6.90 -21.70
C SER A 42 -10.26 -7.10 -20.35
N LEU A 43 -9.53 -6.93 -19.24
CA LEU A 43 -9.99 -7.19 -17.86
C LEU A 43 -10.24 -5.91 -17.05
N ALA A 44 -9.63 -4.79 -17.41
CA ALA A 44 -9.65 -3.53 -16.65
C ALA A 44 -11.04 -3.11 -16.17
N ASP A 45 -12.05 -3.24 -17.05
CA ASP A 45 -13.41 -2.76 -16.76
C ASP A 45 -14.43 -3.89 -16.51
N LYS A 46 -14.00 -5.14 -16.47
CA LYS A 46 -14.92 -6.30 -16.41
C LYS A 46 -15.00 -6.97 -15.05
N GLY A 47 -14.05 -6.71 -14.16
CA GLY A 47 -14.03 -7.27 -12.82
C GLY A 47 -14.95 -6.54 -11.87
N THR A 48 -15.80 -7.27 -11.15
CA THR A 48 -16.46 -6.74 -9.94
C THR A 48 -15.76 -7.33 -8.72
N LEU A 49 -15.24 -6.48 -7.84
CA LEU A 49 -14.71 -6.90 -6.55
C LEU A 49 -15.89 -7.23 -5.62
N ILE A 50 -16.08 -8.51 -5.31
CA ILE A 50 -17.23 -9.01 -4.53
C ILE A 50 -17.00 -9.05 -3.02
N LEU A 51 -15.74 -8.95 -2.58
CA LEU A 51 -15.33 -8.88 -1.18
C LEU A 51 -14.46 -7.63 -1.01
N GLN A 52 -15.12 -6.51 -0.68
CA GLN A 52 -14.49 -5.20 -0.51
C GLN A 52 -14.72 -4.67 0.89
N SER A 53 -13.82 -3.81 1.35
CA SER A 53 -13.94 -3.05 2.59
C SER A 53 -13.56 -1.60 2.35
N ALA A 54 -14.22 -0.68 3.04
CA ALA A 54 -13.84 0.74 3.06
C ALA A 54 -12.48 0.91 3.74
N ASP A 55 -12.28 0.25 4.87
CA ASP A 55 -11.16 0.48 5.79
C ASP A 55 -9.97 -0.46 5.55
N TYR A 56 -10.19 -1.60 4.88
CA TYR A 56 -9.17 -2.64 4.69
C TYR A 56 -8.87 -2.93 3.21
N THR A 57 -7.61 -3.19 2.91
CA THR A 57 -7.19 -3.87 1.68
C THR A 57 -7.42 -5.37 1.87
N VAL A 58 -7.95 -6.04 0.84
CA VAL A 58 -8.25 -7.49 0.85
C VAL A 58 -7.35 -8.18 -0.16
N TRP A 59 -6.75 -9.31 0.23
CA TRP A 59 -5.86 -10.09 -0.63
C TRP A 59 -5.95 -11.59 -0.33
N GLY A 60 -5.50 -12.42 -1.28
CA GLY A 60 -5.26 -13.84 -1.04
C GLY A 60 -6.50 -14.64 -0.63
N CYS A 61 -7.63 -14.45 -1.32
CA CYS A 61 -8.88 -15.14 -1.00
C CYS A 61 -8.77 -16.66 -1.21
N SER A 62 -9.08 -17.43 -0.17
CA SER A 62 -9.15 -18.89 -0.17
C SER A 62 -10.60 -19.34 0.13
N PRO A 63 -11.41 -19.59 -0.91
CA PRO A 63 -12.80 -20.04 -0.76
C PRO A 63 -12.88 -21.55 -0.46
N VAL A 64 -13.79 -21.93 0.43
CA VAL A 64 -14.10 -23.31 0.83
C VAL A 64 -15.62 -23.44 0.97
N TYR A 65 -16.20 -24.58 0.59
CA TYR A 65 -17.62 -24.86 0.82
C TYR A 65 -17.81 -25.67 2.10
N ASP A 66 -18.88 -25.37 2.84
CA ASP A 66 -19.34 -26.23 3.94
C ASP A 66 -20.34 -27.30 3.47
N ASP A 67 -20.78 -28.17 4.38
CA ASP A 67 -21.75 -29.23 4.10
C ASP A 67 -23.15 -28.70 3.76
N GLU A 68 -23.43 -27.44 4.09
CA GLU A 68 -24.69 -26.74 3.76
C GLU A 68 -24.62 -26.00 2.41
N GLY A 69 -23.46 -26.02 1.75
CA GLY A 69 -23.21 -25.37 0.46
C GLY A 69 -22.91 -23.87 0.54
N LYS A 70 -22.67 -23.31 1.74
CA LYS A 70 -22.22 -21.93 1.92
C LYS A 70 -20.76 -21.79 1.54
N VAL A 71 -20.39 -20.60 1.06
CA VAL A 71 -19.02 -20.26 0.68
C VAL A 71 -18.37 -19.52 1.84
N HIS A 72 -17.35 -20.13 2.42
CA HIS A 72 -16.47 -19.56 3.42
C HIS A 72 -15.21 -19.04 2.72
N VAL A 73 -14.88 -17.77 2.90
CA VAL A 73 -13.64 -17.20 2.36
C VAL A 73 -12.76 -16.78 3.52
N PHE A 74 -11.58 -17.40 3.60
CA PHE A 74 -10.49 -16.93 4.43
C PHE A 74 -9.57 -16.06 3.58
N PHE A 75 -9.21 -14.88 4.07
CA PHE A 75 -8.47 -13.91 3.28
C PHE A 75 -7.57 -13.06 4.16
N SER A 76 -6.46 -12.61 3.58
CA SER A 76 -5.59 -11.63 4.23
C SER A 76 -6.20 -10.24 4.07
N ARG A 77 -6.12 -9.43 5.14
CA ARG A 77 -6.46 -8.02 5.07
C ARG A 77 -5.53 -7.18 5.94
N TRP A 78 -5.39 -5.90 5.61
CA TRP A 78 -4.69 -4.90 6.41
C TRP A 78 -5.35 -3.53 6.25
N PRO A 79 -5.21 -2.61 7.22
CA PRO A 79 -5.78 -1.27 7.11
C PRO A 79 -5.26 -0.54 5.87
N LYS A 80 -6.14 0.15 5.14
CA LYS A 80 -5.74 1.02 4.03
C LYS A 80 -4.99 2.24 4.51
N GLU A 81 -5.44 2.83 5.61
CA GLU A 81 -4.82 3.99 6.21
C GLU A 81 -3.67 3.56 7.13
N GLY A 82 -2.45 3.94 6.77
CA GLY A 82 -1.25 3.67 7.57
C GLY A 82 -0.84 2.20 7.69
N GLY A 83 -1.55 1.27 7.03
CA GLY A 83 -1.27 -0.15 7.08
C GLY A 83 -0.49 -0.69 5.89
N SER A 84 0.20 -1.81 6.08
CA SER A 84 0.91 -2.54 5.03
C SER A 84 0.82 -4.05 5.24
N TRP A 85 0.80 -4.80 4.14
CA TRP A 85 0.78 -6.27 4.15
C TRP A 85 2.00 -6.91 4.85
N LEU A 86 3.10 -6.16 4.97
CA LEU A 86 4.32 -6.64 5.63
C LEU A 86 4.23 -6.61 7.15
N VAL A 87 3.40 -5.73 7.74
CA VAL A 87 3.42 -5.48 9.19
C VAL A 87 2.05 -5.36 9.86
N ASN A 88 0.95 -5.42 9.10
CA ASN A 88 -0.40 -5.30 9.62
C ASN A 88 -1.36 -6.35 9.05
N SER A 89 -0.84 -7.43 8.47
CA SER A 89 -1.70 -8.47 7.90
C SER A 89 -2.37 -9.29 8.99
N GLU A 90 -3.65 -9.56 8.77
CA GLU A 90 -4.46 -10.48 9.56
C GLU A 90 -5.29 -11.35 8.62
N ILE A 91 -5.61 -12.58 9.06
CA ILE A 91 -6.55 -13.44 8.35
C ILE A 91 -7.95 -13.17 8.88
N ALA A 92 -8.85 -12.81 7.97
CA ALA A 92 -10.25 -12.63 8.24
C ALA A 92 -11.09 -13.74 7.57
N HIS A 93 -12.31 -13.91 8.07
CA HIS A 93 -13.27 -14.88 7.55
C HIS A 93 -14.55 -14.16 7.13
N ALA A 94 -15.06 -14.50 5.94
CA ALA A 94 -16.36 -14.08 5.45
C ALA A 94 -17.18 -15.27 4.95
N VAL A 95 -18.50 -15.14 4.95
CA VAL A 95 -19.43 -16.18 4.47
C VAL A 95 -20.46 -15.60 3.51
N ALA A 96 -20.86 -16.38 2.51
CA ALA A 96 -21.95 -16.07 1.60
C ALA A 96 -22.74 -17.34 1.21
N ASP A 97 -24.01 -17.18 0.85
CA ASP A 97 -24.82 -18.28 0.31
C ASP A 97 -24.49 -18.57 -1.17
N HIS A 98 -23.80 -17.65 -1.85
CA HIS A 98 -23.45 -17.76 -3.27
C HIS A 98 -21.99 -17.33 -3.50
N PRO A 99 -21.29 -17.94 -4.49
CA PRO A 99 -19.89 -17.59 -4.79
C PRO A 99 -19.67 -16.12 -5.16
N LYS A 100 -20.69 -15.47 -5.71
CA LYS A 100 -20.69 -14.04 -6.07
C LYS A 100 -20.97 -13.09 -4.89
N GLY A 101 -21.16 -13.63 -3.68
CA GLY A 101 -21.61 -12.86 -2.52
C GLY A 101 -23.13 -12.64 -2.50
N PRO A 102 -23.61 -11.69 -1.67
CA PRO A 102 -22.83 -10.78 -0.85
C PRO A 102 -22.12 -11.52 0.29
N TYR A 103 -20.86 -11.17 0.55
CA TYR A 103 -20.10 -11.73 1.65
C TYR A 103 -20.32 -10.93 2.93
N LYS A 104 -20.65 -11.62 4.00
CA LYS A 104 -20.66 -11.08 5.36
C LYS A 104 -19.32 -11.40 6.02
N VAL A 105 -18.53 -10.37 6.32
CA VAL A 105 -17.30 -10.52 7.10
C VAL A 105 -17.68 -10.83 8.55
N LEU A 106 -17.19 -11.94 9.08
CA LEU A 106 -17.45 -12.38 10.45
C LEU A 106 -16.43 -11.81 11.44
N GLY A 107 -15.20 -11.59 10.99
CA GLY A 107 -14.14 -10.96 11.79
C GLY A 107 -12.74 -11.48 11.46
N THR A 108 -11.78 -11.07 12.27
CA THR A 108 -10.40 -11.59 12.26
C THR A 108 -10.36 -12.94 12.96
N ILE A 109 -9.75 -13.95 12.31
CA ILE A 109 -9.54 -15.28 12.88
C ILE A 109 -8.09 -15.53 13.29
N LEU A 110 -7.13 -14.82 12.70
CA LEU A 110 -5.71 -14.89 13.05
C LEU A 110 -5.08 -13.51 12.87
N SER A 111 -4.40 -13.05 13.91
CA SER A 111 -3.59 -11.83 13.88
C SER A 111 -2.18 -12.14 14.36
N GLY A 112 -1.23 -11.29 14.01
CA GLY A 112 0.14 -11.40 14.50
C GLY A 112 0.21 -11.46 16.03
N ARG A 113 1.14 -12.26 16.55
CA ARG A 113 1.30 -12.47 18.01
C ARG A 113 1.97 -11.31 18.73
N GLY A 114 2.49 -10.33 17.99
CA GLY A 114 3.28 -9.22 18.54
C GLY A 114 4.72 -9.59 18.84
N GLU A 115 5.40 -8.69 19.54
CA GLU A 115 6.86 -8.74 19.77
C GLU A 115 7.33 -10.06 20.41
N GLY A 116 8.50 -10.52 19.98
CA GLY A 116 9.12 -11.75 20.51
C GLY A 116 8.72 -13.03 19.78
N TYR A 117 7.85 -12.96 18.77
CA TYR A 117 7.49 -14.09 17.92
C TYR A 117 7.94 -13.89 16.47
N TRP A 118 8.18 -14.99 15.76
CA TRP A 118 8.62 -14.94 14.35
C TRP A 118 7.50 -14.46 13.40
N ASP A 119 6.24 -14.59 13.79
CA ASP A 119 5.01 -14.19 13.10
C ASP A 119 4.34 -12.97 13.79
N ALA A 120 5.16 -12.07 14.34
CA ALA A 120 4.70 -10.94 15.13
C ALA A 120 3.70 -10.05 14.40
N ASN A 121 3.95 -9.76 13.12
CA ASN A 121 3.30 -8.69 12.36
C ASN A 121 2.80 -9.10 10.96
N SER A 122 3.24 -10.25 10.46
CA SER A 122 2.88 -10.75 9.13
C SER A 122 2.30 -12.15 9.28
N ILE A 123 1.00 -12.23 9.07
CA ILE A 123 0.14 -13.40 9.17
C ILE A 123 -0.68 -13.50 7.88
#